data_AF-A0A242KZ06-F1
#
_entry.id   AF-A0A242KZ06-F1
#
_cell.length_a   1.000
_cell.length_b   1.000
_cell.length_c   1.000
_cell.angle_alpha   90.00
_cell.angle_beta   90.00
_cell.angle_gamma   90.00
#
_symmetry.space_group_name_H-M   'P 1'
#
loop_
_entity.id
_entity.type
_entity.pdbx_description
1 polymer ?
#
loop_
_entity_poly.entity_id
_entity_poly.type
_entity_poly.pdbx_seq_one_letter_code
_entity_poly.pdbx_strand_id
1 'polypeptide(L)'
;MANNESKEMKKIEEDYWHKKDELENKIADLEAEKRSFARYLDQLGEKIPLTQRIFSDGGNIDPRIAYRLINDASEEGQYLVRKALHRIEDELAENQQNYQSAKLNHKNQ
;
A
#
# COMPACT_ATOMS: atom_id res chain seq x y z
N MET A 1 29.42 19.59 -27.01
CA MET A 1 27.96 19.33 -26.89
C MET A 1 27.68 17.92 -26.38
N ALA A 2 28.37 16.87 -26.87
CA ALA A 2 28.23 15.47 -26.39
C ALA A 2 28.34 15.21 -24.87
N ASN A 3 29.08 16.03 -24.11
CA ASN A 3 29.24 15.84 -22.66
C ASN A 3 28.03 16.32 -21.83
N ASN A 4 27.10 17.07 -22.44
CA ASN A 4 25.89 17.56 -21.76
C ASN A 4 24.71 16.60 -21.97
N GLU A 5 24.52 16.12 -23.20
CA GLU A 5 23.56 15.05 -23.55
C GLU A 5 23.78 13.78 -22.71
N SER A 6 25.03 13.33 -22.54
CA SER A 6 25.32 12.17 -21.69
C SER A 6 24.94 12.38 -20.21
N LYS A 7 24.98 13.61 -19.70
CA LYS A 7 24.60 13.93 -18.32
C LYS A 7 23.08 14.00 -18.17
N GLU A 8 22.39 14.56 -19.15
CA GLU A 8 20.93 14.63 -19.15
C GLU A 8 20.30 13.23 -19.22
N MET A 9 20.81 12.35 -20.08
CA MET A 9 20.33 10.96 -20.14
C MET A 9 20.59 10.19 -18.84
N LYS A 10 21.75 10.38 -18.20
CA LYS A 10 22.03 9.79 -16.89
C LYS A 10 21.05 10.26 -15.82
N LYS A 11 20.75 11.55 -15.80
CA LYS A 11 19.76 12.10 -14.87
C LYS A 11 18.37 11.49 -15.08
N ILE A 12 17.94 11.35 -16.34
CA ILE A 12 16.65 10.70 -16.68
C ILE A 12 16.61 9.25 -16.17
N GLU A 13 17.71 8.50 -16.28
CA GLU A 13 17.81 7.14 -15.75
C GLU A 13 17.81 7.10 -14.21
N GLU A 14 18.58 7.99 -13.58
CA GLU A 14 18.62 8.12 -12.11
C GLU A 14 17.25 8.45 -11.53
N ASP A 15 16.56 9.45 -12.11
CA ASP A 15 15.22 9.86 -11.69
C ASP A 15 14.20 8.71 -11.83
N TYR A 16 14.26 7.98 -12.96
CA TYR A 16 13.40 6.82 -13.20
C TYR A 16 13.61 5.72 -12.15
N TRP A 17 14.86 5.31 -11.92
CA TRP A 17 15.18 4.23 -10.99
C TRP A 17 14.88 4.62 -9.55
N HIS A 18 15.21 5.85 -9.15
CA HIS A 18 14.86 6.35 -7.82
C HIS A 18 13.35 6.33 -7.61
N LYS A 19 12.56 6.81 -8.58
CA LYS A 19 11.11 6.83 -8.45
C LYS A 19 10.51 5.42 -8.44
N LYS A 20 11.05 4.51 -9.25
CA LYS A 20 10.64 3.11 -9.27
C LYS A 20 10.88 2.44 -7.92
N ASP A 21 12.06 2.61 -7.35
CA ASP A 21 12.42 2.04 -6.03
C ASP A 21 11.53 2.61 -4.91
N GLU A 22 11.27 3.92 -4.94
CA GLU A 22 10.34 4.57 -3.99
C GLU A 22 8.94 3.93 -4.03
N LEU A 23 8.40 3.69 -5.24
CA LEU A 23 7.08 3.10 -5.42
C LEU A 23 7.05 1.61 -5.05
N GLU A 24 8.09 0.85 -5.38
CA GLU A 24 8.22 -0.56 -5.00
C GLU A 24 8.32 -0.73 -3.47
N ASN A 25 9.05 0.17 -2.80
CA ASN A 25 9.11 0.22 -1.33
C ASN A 25 7.75 0.55 -0.71
N LYS A 26 6.99 1.49 -1.27
CA LYS A 26 5.61 1.79 -0.80
C LYS A 26 4.68 0.58 -0.92
N ILE A 27 4.80 -0.23 -1.96
CA ILE A 27 4.02 -1.48 -2.10
C ILE A 27 4.41 -2.47 -0.99
N ALA A 28 5.71 -2.64 -0.73
CA ALA A 28 6.20 -3.53 0.31
C ALA A 28 5.71 -3.13 1.71
N ASP A 29 5.76 -1.83 2.02
CA ASP A 29 5.26 -1.25 3.27
C ASP A 29 3.76 -1.47 3.41
N LEU A 30 2.97 -1.17 2.37
CA LEU A 30 1.52 -1.37 2.37
C LEU A 30 1.13 -2.84 2.60
N GLU A 31 1.83 -3.79 1.98
CA GLU A 31 1.61 -5.21 2.22
C GLU A 31 2.01 -5.63 3.65
N ALA A 32 3.04 -5.02 4.23
CA ALA A 32 3.41 -5.26 5.63
C ALA A 32 2.36 -4.72 6.61
N GLU A 33 1.83 -3.52 6.37
CA GLU A 33 0.75 -2.91 7.15
C GLU A 33 -0.53 -3.74 7.05
N LYS A 34 -0.92 -4.16 5.84
CA LYS A 34 -2.07 -5.05 5.61
C LYS A 34 -1.97 -6.34 6.41
N ARG A 35 -0.80 -7.01 6.41
CA ARG A 35 -0.58 -8.22 7.21
C ARG A 35 -0.69 -7.94 8.71
N SER A 36 -0.17 -6.80 9.16
CA SER A 36 -0.23 -6.40 10.57
C SER A 36 -1.66 -6.11 11.00
N PHE A 37 -2.42 -5.38 10.18
CA PHE A 37 -3.82 -5.07 10.40
C PHE A 37 -4.69 -6.32 10.52
N ALA A 38 -4.53 -7.28 9.58
CA ALA A 38 -5.24 -8.56 9.64
C ALA A 38 -4.98 -9.30 10.96
N ARG A 39 -3.70 -9.38 11.39
CA ARG A 39 -3.34 -9.99 12.68
C ARG A 39 -3.97 -9.27 13.86
N TYR A 40 -4.05 -7.94 13.84
CA TYR A 40 -4.70 -7.19 14.91
C TYR A 40 -6.20 -7.49 14.99
N LEU A 41 -6.88 -7.63 13.85
CA LEU A 41 -8.28 -8.02 13.82
C LEU A 41 -8.51 -9.43 14.37
N ASP A 42 -7.64 -10.39 13.99
CA ASP A 42 -7.69 -11.75 14.53
C ASP A 42 -7.52 -11.75 16.06
N GLN A 43 -6.52 -11.02 16.58
CA GLN A 43 -6.28 -10.86 18.02
C GLN A 43 -7.46 -10.20 18.75
N LEU A 44 -8.15 -9.25 18.11
CA LEU A 44 -9.36 -8.66 18.68
C LEU A 44 -10.48 -9.70 18.75
N GLY A 45 -10.64 -10.52 17.71
CA GLY A 45 -11.60 -11.62 17.67
C GLY A 45 -11.39 -12.62 18.81
N GLU A 46 -10.15 -13.04 19.05
CA GLU A 46 -9.78 -13.97 20.12
C GLU A 46 -10.08 -13.42 21.53
N LYS A 47 -10.05 -12.10 21.71
CA LYS A 47 -10.30 -11.45 23.01
C LYS A 47 -11.78 -11.25 23.32
N ILE A 48 -12.68 -11.40 22.35
CA ILE A 48 -14.12 -11.22 22.56
C ILE A 48 -14.64 -12.16 23.67
N PRO A 49 -14.45 -13.50 23.60
CA PRO A 49 -14.99 -14.41 24.62
C PRO A 49 -14.41 -14.17 26.02
N LEU A 50 -13.13 -13.81 26.11
CA LEU A 50 -12.44 -13.47 27.36
C LEU A 50 -13.07 -12.23 28.01
N THR A 51 -13.31 -11.20 27.21
CA THR A 51 -13.93 -9.95 27.65
C THR A 51 -15.35 -10.22 28.17
N GLN A 52 -16.13 -11.03 27.46
CA GLN A 52 -17.47 -11.40 27.92
C GLN A 52 -17.48 -12.13 29.27
N ARG A 53 -16.53 -13.05 29.48
CA ARG A 53 -16.42 -13.81 30.74
C ARG A 53 -16.08 -12.91 31.93
N ILE A 54 -15.24 -11.89 31.73
CA ILE A 54 -14.79 -10.99 32.79
C ILE A 54 -15.88 -9.96 33.17
N PHE A 55 -16.62 -9.45 32.19
CA PHE A 55 -17.57 -8.34 32.38
C PHE A 55 -19.05 -8.78 32.49
N SER A 56 -19.30 -10.03 32.91
CA SER A 56 -20.63 -10.63 33.06
C SER A 56 -21.65 -9.76 33.84
N ASP A 57 -21.19 -8.83 34.68
CA ASP A 57 -22.03 -7.98 35.54
C ASP A 57 -22.25 -6.53 35.02
N GLY A 58 -21.61 -6.11 33.92
CA GLY A 58 -21.51 -4.69 33.54
C GLY A 58 -22.23 -4.24 32.26
N GLY A 59 -22.76 -5.16 31.45
CA GLY A 59 -23.48 -4.84 30.21
C GLY A 59 -23.24 -5.89 29.13
N ASN A 60 -24.31 -6.56 28.73
CA ASN A 60 -24.28 -7.59 27.68
C ASN A 60 -24.08 -6.95 26.31
N ILE A 61 -22.83 -6.70 25.90
CA ILE A 61 -22.52 -6.50 24.49
C ILE A 61 -22.69 -7.85 23.79
N ASP A 62 -23.62 -7.92 22.84
CA ASP A 62 -23.79 -9.10 21.97
C ASP A 62 -22.49 -9.31 21.18
N PRO A 63 -21.78 -10.43 21.39
CA PRO A 63 -20.49 -10.68 20.74
C PRO A 63 -20.63 -10.78 19.23
N ARG A 64 -21.83 -11.07 18.72
CA ARG A 64 -22.11 -11.06 17.28
C ARG A 64 -21.92 -9.67 16.68
N ILE A 65 -22.19 -8.61 17.44
CA ILE A 65 -21.95 -7.23 17.00
C ILE A 65 -20.45 -6.98 16.91
N ALA A 66 -19.67 -7.43 17.90
CA ALA A 66 -18.21 -7.29 17.88
C ALA A 66 -17.58 -8.05 16.71
N TYR A 67 -17.98 -9.30 16.45
CA TYR A 67 -17.52 -10.05 15.28
C TYR A 67 -17.93 -9.40 13.96
N ARG A 68 -19.15 -8.84 13.86
CA ARG A 68 -19.59 -8.11 12.67
C ARG A 68 -18.68 -6.90 12.41
N LEU A 69 -18.42 -6.08 13.44
CA LEU A 69 -17.54 -4.92 13.30
C LEU A 69 -16.11 -5.30 12.87
N ILE A 70 -15.58 -6.42 13.37
CA ILE A 70 -14.28 -6.94 12.95
C ILE A 70 -14.31 -7.33 11.47
N ASN A 71 -15.37 -8.01 11.01
CA ASN A 71 -15.52 -8.38 9.61
C ASN A 71 -15.67 -7.15 8.71
N ASP A 72 -16.52 -6.19 9.09
CA ASP A 72 -16.71 -4.93 8.36
C ASP A 72 -15.38 -4.17 8.23
N ALA A 73 -14.60 -4.07 9.31
CA ALA A 73 -13.28 -3.46 9.31
C ALA A 73 -12.27 -4.22 8.42
N SER A 74 -12.35 -5.56 8.38
CA SER A 74 -11.51 -6.39 7.50
C SER A 74 -11.83 -6.12 6.03
N GLU A 75 -13.11 -6.09 5.66
CA GLU A 75 -13.57 -5.82 4.30
C GLU A 75 -13.18 -4.41 3.83
N GLU A 76 -13.43 -3.41 4.68
CA GLU A 76 -13.06 -2.02 4.39
C GLU A 76 -11.54 -1.87 4.25
N GLY A 77 -10.76 -2.45 5.18
CA GLY A 77 -9.30 -2.43 5.12
C GLY A 77 -8.77 -3.06 3.83
N GLN A 78 -9.30 -4.21 3.42
CA GLN A 78 -8.92 -4.84 2.15
C GLN A 78 -9.28 -3.99 0.94
N TYR A 79 -10.45 -3.35 0.95
CA TYR A 79 -10.85 -2.43 -0.12
C TYR A 79 -9.89 -1.24 -0.23
N LEU A 80 -9.55 -0.61 0.89
CA LEU A 80 -8.63 0.52 0.92
C LEU A 80 -7.23 0.14 0.45
N VAL A 81 -6.71 -1.02 0.88
CA VAL A 81 -5.42 -1.54 0.41
C VAL A 81 -5.43 -1.77 -1.10
N ARG A 82 -6.46 -2.43 -1.65
CA ARG A 82 -6.58 -2.62 -3.11
C ARG A 82 -6.59 -1.30 -3.86
N LYS A 83 -7.35 -0.32 -3.35
CA LYS A 83 -7.42 1.01 -3.95
C LYS A 83 -6.09 1.75 -3.91
N ALA A 84 -5.33 1.62 -2.82
CA ALA A 84 -4.01 2.20 -2.69
C ALA A 84 -2.99 1.51 -3.62
N LEU A 85 -3.00 0.18 -3.70
CA LEU A 85 -2.15 -0.59 -4.62
C LEU A 85 -2.35 -0.15 -6.06
N HIS A 86 -3.60 -0.08 -6.54
CA HIS A 86 -3.88 0.36 -7.90
C HIS A 86 -3.34 1.74 -8.22
N ARG A 87 -3.40 2.69 -7.27
CA ARG A 87 -2.82 4.03 -7.48
C ARG A 87 -1.30 3.97 -7.63
N ILE A 88 -0.62 3.13 -6.84
CA ILE A 88 0.83 2.97 -6.93
C ILE A 88 1.21 2.26 -8.24
N GLU A 89 0.42 1.29 -8.68
CA GLU A 89 0.58 0.62 -9.99
C GLU A 89 0.40 1.61 -11.15
N ASP A 90 -0.60 2.49 -11.09
CA ASP A 90 -0.81 3.55 -12.06
C ASP A 90 0.38 4.52 -12.09
N GLU A 91 0.90 4.93 -10.92
CA GLU A 91 2.09 5.78 -10.81
C GLU A 91 3.35 5.09 -11.38
N LEU A 92 3.49 3.78 -11.20
CA LEU A 92 4.59 2.99 -11.78
C LEU A 92 4.50 2.95 -13.31
N ALA A 93 3.29 2.73 -13.84
CA ALA A 93 3.05 2.73 -15.28
C ALA A 93 3.33 4.11 -15.89
N GLU A 94 2.91 5.19 -15.22
CA GLU A 94 3.20 6.57 -15.62
C GLU A 94 4.71 6.85 -15.59
N ASN A 95 5.43 6.47 -14.53
CA ASN A 95 6.88 6.62 -14.44
C ASN A 95 7.60 5.90 -15.59
N GLN A 96 7.15 4.70 -15.95
CA GLN A 96 7.69 3.96 -17.09
C GLN A 96 7.40 4.67 -18.41
N GLN A 97 6.17 5.15 -18.63
CA GLN A 97 5.81 5.88 -19.85
C GLN A 97 6.61 7.18 -20.00
N ASN A 98 6.78 7.93 -18.91
CA ASN A 98 7.55 9.16 -18.87
C ASN A 98 9.03 8.91 -19.21
N TYR A 99 9.63 7.86 -18.64
CA TYR A 99 10.99 7.44 -18.97
C TYR A 99 11.15 7.08 -20.46
N GLN A 100 10.23 6.28 -21.02
CA GLN A 100 10.30 5.93 -22.45
C GLN A 100 10.16 7.16 -23.35
N SER A 101 9.26 8.08 -23.01
CA SER A 101 9.05 9.33 -23.76
C SER A 101 10.29 10.22 -23.71
N ALA A 102 10.88 10.39 -22.52
CA ALA A 102 12.10 11.17 -22.34
C ALA A 102 13.29 10.57 -23.12
N LYS A 103 13.43 9.24 -23.10
CA LYS A 103 14.46 8.51 -23.85
C LYS A 103 14.28 8.64 -25.37
N LEU A 104 13.05 8.64 -25.87
CA LEU A 104 12.74 8.86 -27.29
C LEU A 104 13.06 10.28 -27.72
N ASN A 105 12.67 11.28 -26.92
CA ASN A 105 12.96 12.68 -27.21
C ASN A 105 14.46 12.96 -27.25
N HIS A 106 15.23 12.40 -26.32
CA HIS A 106 16.69 12.52 -26.31
C HIS A 106 17.35 11.80 -27.50
N LYS A 107 16.77 10.73 -28.05
CA LYS A 107 17.32 10.05 -29.25
C LYS A 107 17.08 10.80 -30.56
N ASN A 108 16.09 11.68 -30.59
CA ASN A 108 15.69 12.45 -31.77
C ASN A 108 16.29 13.87 -31.80
N GLN A 109 17.12 14.21 -30.82
CA GLN A 109 17.95 15.42 -30.75
C GLN A 109 19.36 15.11 -31.25
#